data_AF-A0A3B8K874-F1
#
_entry.id   AF-A0A3B8K874-F1
#
_cell.length_a   1.000
_cell.length_b   1.000
_cell.length_c   1.000
_cell.angle_alpha   90.00
_cell.angle_beta   90.00
_cell.angle_gamma   90.00
#
_symmetry.space_group_name_H-M   'P 1'
#
loop_
_entity.id
_entity.type
_entity.pdbx_description
1 polymer ?
#
loop_
_entity_poly.entity_id
_entity_poly.type
_entity_poly.pdbx_seq_one_letter_code
_entity_poly.pdbx_strand_id
1 'polypeptide(L)'
;GIALPEHPNTCASSEHCRVAWLGPDEWLLIGVHEDFGHAPLEDRLAPLHHALTDLSGGQTILRVGGENWRDVLASACPFDLHPRVFGEGACAQTVIAHTNVLLMPVKDPDRGEALDIVVRRSFADHLARWLMDAAAEDGFELLAPIGSA
;
A
#
# COMPACT_ATOMS: atom_id res chain seq x y z
N GLY A 1 -1.28 -5.87 -19.15
CA GLY A 1 -1.28 -4.42 -18.93
C GLY A 1 -2.33 -4.07 -17.89
N ILE A 2 -2.25 -2.91 -17.26
CA ILE A 2 -3.17 -2.44 -16.22
C ILE A 2 -3.71 -1.07 -16.61
N ALA A 3 -5.03 -0.87 -16.47
CA ALA A 3 -5.63 0.45 -16.68
C ALA A 3 -5.38 1.32 -15.45
N LEU A 4 -5.10 2.60 -15.66
CA LEU A 4 -4.94 3.55 -14.56
C LEU A 4 -6.32 3.85 -13.95
N PRO A 5 -6.44 3.87 -12.61
CA PRO A 5 -7.67 4.32 -11.97
C PRO A 5 -7.92 5.80 -12.26
N GLU A 6 -9.15 6.15 -12.67
CA GLU A 6 -9.53 7.53 -13.06
C GLU A 6 -10.35 8.26 -11.98
N HIS A 7 -10.73 7.55 -10.90
CA HIS A 7 -11.56 8.10 -9.84
C HIS A 7 -10.76 8.23 -8.53
N PRO A 8 -11.02 9.28 -7.73
CA PRO A 8 -10.38 9.45 -6.43
C PRO A 8 -10.51 8.21 -5.55
N ASN A 9 -9.44 7.90 -4.82
CA ASN A 9 -9.40 6.81 -3.85
C ASN A 9 -9.66 5.41 -4.43
N THR A 10 -9.34 5.20 -5.71
CA THR A 10 -9.43 3.88 -6.36
C THR A 10 -8.06 3.35 -6.75
N CYS A 11 -7.93 2.03 -6.72
CA CYS A 11 -6.74 1.32 -7.17
C CYS A 11 -7.10 0.23 -8.17
N ALA A 12 -6.13 -0.15 -8.99
CA ALA A 12 -6.20 -1.29 -9.88
C ALA A 12 -5.10 -2.28 -9.51
N SER A 13 -5.35 -3.58 -9.70
CA SER A 13 -4.35 -4.62 -9.48
C SER A 13 -4.30 -5.57 -10.68
N SER A 14 -3.10 -6.09 -10.93
CA SER A 14 -2.81 -7.16 -11.89
C SER A 14 -1.85 -8.14 -11.22
N GLU A 15 -1.48 -9.22 -11.91
CA GLU A 15 -0.53 -10.21 -11.37
C GLU A 15 0.84 -9.59 -11.01
N HIS A 16 1.29 -8.58 -11.76
CA HIS A 16 2.66 -8.08 -11.66
C HIS A 16 2.76 -6.65 -11.09
N CYS A 17 1.65 -5.92 -11.06
CA CYS A 17 1.63 -4.50 -10.71
C CYS A 17 0.31 -4.11 -10.08
N ARG A 18 0.38 -3.17 -9.14
CA ARG A 18 -0.75 -2.47 -8.55
C ARG A 18 -0.56 -0.97 -8.77
N VAL A 19 -1.67 -0.27 -8.99
CA VAL A 19 -1.67 1.17 -9.26
C VAL A 19 -2.66 1.82 -8.31
N ALA A 20 -2.20 2.78 -7.51
CA ALA A 20 -3.04 3.56 -6.61
C ALA A 20 -3.20 4.99 -7.13
N TRP A 21 -4.41 5.51 -7.10
CA TRP A 21 -4.70 6.91 -7.40
C TRP A 21 -4.17 7.81 -6.27
N LEU A 22 -3.39 8.84 -6.62
CA LEU A 22 -2.90 9.85 -5.68
C LEU A 22 -3.50 11.23 -5.94
N GLY A 23 -3.79 11.52 -7.21
CA GLY A 23 -4.32 12.79 -7.68
C GLY A 23 -4.87 12.67 -9.11
N PRO A 24 -5.52 13.71 -9.65
CA PRO A 24 -6.11 13.68 -11.00
C PRO A 24 -5.15 13.28 -12.13
N ASP A 25 -3.86 13.53 -11.94
CA ASP A 25 -2.75 13.26 -12.86
C ASP A 25 -1.57 12.54 -12.16
N GLU A 26 -1.81 11.92 -11.00
CA GLU A 26 -0.76 11.29 -10.18
C GLU A 26 -1.15 9.88 -9.72
N TRP A 27 -0.24 8.93 -9.91
CA TRP A 27 -0.41 7.53 -9.53
C TRP A 27 0.85 6.96 -8.88
N LEU A 28 0.66 6.06 -7.91
CA LEU A 28 1.73 5.22 -7.39
C LEU A 28 1.65 3.83 -8.02
N LEU A 29 2.73 3.42 -8.69
CA LEU A 29 2.89 2.07 -9.22
C LEU A 29 3.72 1.24 -8.25
N ILE A 30 3.21 0.05 -7.90
CA ILE A 30 3.88 -0.93 -7.04
C ILE A 30 3.94 -2.24 -7.81
N GLY A 31 5.14 -2.63 -8.26
CA GLY A 31 5.34 -3.85 -9.04
C GLY A 31 6.63 -4.56 -8.67
N VAL A 32 6.69 -5.86 -8.97
CA VAL A 32 7.83 -6.75 -8.67
C VAL A 32 8.49 -7.29 -9.95
N HIS A 33 8.09 -6.79 -11.12
CA HIS A 33 8.43 -7.36 -12.42
C HIS A 33 9.32 -6.42 -13.23
N GLU A 34 10.26 -6.99 -13.98
CA GLU A 34 11.26 -6.28 -14.78
C GLU A 34 10.64 -5.30 -15.80
N ASP A 35 9.52 -5.66 -16.42
CA ASP A 35 8.75 -4.80 -17.33
C ASP A 35 8.13 -3.54 -16.70
N PHE A 36 8.04 -3.48 -15.36
CA PHE A 36 7.58 -2.30 -14.62
C PHE A 36 8.74 -1.53 -13.97
N GLY A 37 9.98 -1.85 -14.35
CA GLY A 37 11.14 -1.04 -14.03
C GLY A 37 11.08 0.35 -14.67
N HIS A 38 11.89 1.27 -14.15
CA HIS A 38 11.91 2.66 -14.62
C HIS A 38 12.17 2.78 -16.12
N ALA A 39 13.18 2.10 -16.66
CA ALA A 39 13.57 2.25 -18.07
C ALA A 39 12.48 1.77 -19.06
N PRO A 40 11.89 0.56 -18.93
CA PRO A 40 10.78 0.14 -19.78
C PRO A 40 9.56 1.06 -19.72
N LEU A 41 9.25 1.65 -18.55
CA LEU A 41 8.15 2.60 -18.42
C LEU A 41 8.47 3.93 -19.09
N GLU A 42 9.68 4.46 -18.90
CA GLU A 42 10.14 5.70 -19.53
C GLU A 42 10.01 5.61 -21.06
N ASP A 43 10.49 4.52 -21.67
CA ASP A 43 10.41 4.32 -23.13
C ASP A 43 8.96 4.32 -23.64
N ARG A 44 8.04 3.73 -22.88
CA ARG A 44 6.61 3.66 -23.23
C ARG A 44 5.87 4.97 -23.02
N LEU A 45 6.31 5.78 -22.05
CA LEU A 45 5.73 7.07 -21.72
C LEU A 45 6.33 8.22 -22.52
N ALA A 46 7.49 8.04 -23.18
CA ALA A 46 8.19 9.03 -23.98
C ALA A 46 7.30 9.87 -24.94
N PRO A 47 6.25 9.33 -25.59
CA PRO A 47 5.37 10.13 -26.44
C PRO A 47 4.42 11.09 -25.69
N LEU A 48 4.28 10.94 -24.37
CA LEU A 48 3.33 11.67 -23.53
C LEU A 48 4.06 12.75 -22.72
N HIS A 49 3.34 13.81 -22.33
CA HIS A 49 3.83 14.70 -21.28
C HIS A 49 3.68 14.00 -19.92
N HIS A 50 4.79 13.72 -19.25
CA HIS A 50 4.80 12.94 -18.02
C HIS A 50 5.94 13.32 -17.09
N ALA A 51 5.83 12.85 -15.85
CA ALA A 51 6.93 12.76 -14.90
C ALA A 51 6.95 11.33 -14.35
N LEU A 52 8.12 10.68 -14.41
CA LEU A 52 8.35 9.37 -13.83
C LEU A 52 9.43 9.49 -12.76
N THR A 53 9.21 8.87 -11.59
CA THR A 53 10.18 8.93 -10.49
C THR A 53 10.21 7.59 -9.76
N ASP A 54 11.42 7.03 -9.62
CA ASP A 54 11.63 5.84 -8.82
C ASP A 54 11.59 6.19 -7.32
N LEU A 55 10.62 5.61 -6.60
CA LEU A 55 10.42 5.78 -5.16
C LEU A 55 10.78 4.53 -4.34
N SER A 56 11.31 3.48 -4.97
CA SER A 56 11.66 2.21 -4.30
C SER A 56 12.66 2.40 -3.16
N GLY A 57 13.61 3.32 -3.32
CA GLY A 57 14.59 3.73 -2.32
C GLY A 57 14.03 4.52 -1.13
N GLY A 58 12.82 5.08 -1.24
CA GLY A 58 12.25 6.01 -0.26
C GLY A 58 11.06 5.47 0.52
N GLN A 59 10.48 4.35 0.09
CA GLN A 59 9.25 3.78 0.66
C GLN A 59 9.49 2.41 1.30
N THR A 60 8.58 2.04 2.20
CA THR A 60 8.45 0.73 2.81
C THR A 60 6.98 0.35 2.80
N ILE A 61 6.68 -0.92 2.55
CA ILE A 61 5.32 -1.46 2.61
C ILE A 61 5.25 -2.38 3.83
N LEU A 62 4.36 -2.06 4.77
CA LEU A 62 4.01 -2.95 5.87
C LEU A 62 2.68 -3.62 5.53
N ARG A 63 2.66 -4.95 5.48
CA ARG A 63 1.40 -5.71 5.34
C ARG A 63 0.87 -6.06 6.72
N VAL A 64 -0.38 -5.69 6.98
CA VAL A 64 -1.08 -6.00 8.22
C VAL A 64 -2.29 -6.87 7.89
N GLY A 65 -2.46 -7.98 8.59
CA GLY A 65 -3.57 -8.93 8.39
C GLY A 65 -3.85 -9.70 9.68
N GLY A 66 -4.75 -10.68 9.61
CA GLY A 66 -5.23 -11.45 10.79
C GLY A 66 -6.71 -11.18 11.08
N GLU A 67 -7.22 -11.73 12.18
CA GLU A 67 -8.66 -11.55 12.50
C GLU A 67 -8.96 -10.12 12.98
N ASN A 68 -8.08 -9.56 13.82
CA ASN A 68 -8.33 -8.30 14.54
C ASN A 68 -7.60 -7.08 13.95
N TRP A 69 -6.99 -7.17 12.77
CA TRP A 69 -6.13 -6.09 12.26
C TRP A 69 -6.88 -4.76 12.07
N ARG A 70 -8.18 -4.82 11.73
CA ARG A 70 -9.00 -3.62 11.55
C ARG A 70 -9.20 -2.90 12.89
N ASP A 71 -9.40 -3.65 13.97
CA ASP A 71 -9.58 -3.10 15.33
C ASP A 71 -8.27 -2.49 15.85
N VAL A 72 -7.13 -3.15 15.62
CA VAL A 72 -5.80 -2.60 15.94
C VAL A 72 -5.60 -1.24 15.25
N LEU A 73 -5.94 -1.13 13.96
CA LEU A 73 -5.80 0.12 13.21
C LEU A 73 -6.84 1.18 13.56
N ALA A 74 -8.05 0.80 13.98
CA ALA A 74 -9.13 1.72 14.31
C ALA A 74 -8.75 2.68 15.46
N SER A 75 -7.81 2.28 16.32
CA SER A 75 -7.30 3.11 17.43
C SER A 75 -6.57 4.38 16.97
N ALA A 76 -5.99 4.41 15.76
CA ALA A 76 -5.25 5.57 15.25
C ALA A 76 -5.47 5.90 13.77
N CYS A 77 -6.35 5.18 13.08
CA CYS A 77 -6.76 5.49 11.71
C CYS A 77 -8.10 6.25 11.73
N PRO A 78 -8.16 7.51 11.28
CA PRO A 78 -9.41 8.27 11.22
C PRO A 78 -10.31 7.85 10.05
N PHE A 79 -9.82 6.98 9.16
CA PHE A 79 -10.53 6.52 7.97
C PHE A 79 -11.37 5.28 8.29
N ASP A 80 -12.58 5.19 7.73
CA ASP A 80 -13.44 4.02 7.92
C ASP A 80 -12.87 2.80 7.16
N LEU A 81 -12.28 1.88 7.91
CA LEU A 81 -11.71 0.64 7.39
C LEU A 81 -12.76 -0.47 7.28
N HIS A 82 -14.06 -0.22 7.41
CA HIS A 82 -15.05 -1.29 7.26
C HIS A 82 -15.05 -1.84 5.81
N PRO A 83 -15.11 -3.18 5.57
CA PRO A 83 -15.02 -3.77 4.23
C PRO A 83 -16.04 -3.24 3.21
N ARG A 84 -17.21 -2.78 3.68
CA ARG A 84 -18.24 -2.16 2.82
C ARG A 84 -17.87 -0.76 2.31
N VAL A 85 -16.95 -0.07 2.99
CA VAL A 85 -16.47 1.26 2.64
C VAL A 85 -15.08 1.18 2.00
N PHE A 86 -14.21 0.35 2.57
CA PHE A 86 -12.81 0.22 2.17
C PHE A 86 -12.45 -1.25 1.88
N GLY A 87 -12.78 -1.68 0.67
CA GLY A 87 -12.58 -3.02 0.16
C GLY A 87 -11.68 -3.06 -1.08
N GLU A 88 -11.71 -4.20 -1.78
CA GLU A 88 -10.95 -4.42 -3.02
C GLU A 88 -11.21 -3.31 -4.05
N GLY A 89 -10.13 -2.78 -4.64
CA GLY A 89 -10.19 -1.66 -5.59
C GLY A 89 -10.20 -0.27 -4.96
N ALA A 90 -10.18 -0.15 -3.63
CA ALA A 90 -10.02 1.13 -2.94
C ALA A 90 -8.54 1.42 -2.60
N CYS A 91 -8.19 2.69 -2.49
CA CYS A 91 -6.97 3.13 -1.80
C CYS A 91 -7.23 4.47 -1.11
N ALA A 92 -6.48 4.78 -0.05
CA ALA A 92 -6.67 6.04 0.66
C ALA A 92 -5.36 6.59 1.18
N GLN A 93 -5.14 7.89 0.99
CA GLN A 93 -4.09 8.63 1.69
C GLN A 93 -4.65 9.13 3.02
N THR A 94 -4.00 8.79 4.13
CA THR A 94 -4.44 9.15 5.47
C THR A 94 -3.25 9.25 6.43
N VAL A 95 -3.54 9.38 7.72
CA VAL A 95 -2.58 9.39 8.81
C VAL A 95 -2.84 8.22 9.74
N ILE A 96 -1.80 7.47 10.09
CA ILE A 96 -1.82 6.48 11.18
C ILE A 96 -0.66 6.80 12.12
N ALA A 97 -0.93 6.86 13.42
CA ALA A 97 0.10 7.14 14.44
C ALA A 97 0.97 8.37 14.10
N HIS A 98 0.32 9.47 13.68
CA HIS A 98 0.93 10.73 13.25
C HIS A 98 1.86 10.60 12.02
N THR A 99 1.73 9.54 11.24
CA THR A 99 2.52 9.28 10.03
C THR A 99 1.62 9.25 8.79
N ASN A 100 1.99 9.99 7.75
CA ASN A 100 1.31 9.95 6.46
C ASN A 100 1.53 8.60 5.78
N VAL A 101 0.44 7.97 5.35
CA VAL A 101 0.45 6.64 4.73
C VAL A 101 -0.52 6.58 3.56
N LEU A 102 -0.23 5.69 2.62
CA LEU A 102 -1.20 5.21 1.63
C LEU A 102 -1.64 3.81 2.03
N LEU A 103 -2.95 3.60 2.12
CA LEU A 103 -3.59 2.33 2.45
C LEU A 103 -4.11 1.65 1.18
N MET A 104 -3.88 0.35 1.07
CA MET A 104 -4.40 -0.47 -0.03
C MET A 104 -4.88 -1.83 0.51
N PRO A 105 -6.19 -2.14 0.44
CA PRO A 105 -6.70 -3.47 0.73
C PRO A 105 -6.12 -4.50 -0.24
N VAL A 106 -5.68 -5.64 0.30
CA VAL A 106 -5.05 -6.73 -0.45
C VAL A 106 -5.56 -8.07 0.05
N LYS A 107 -5.29 -9.13 -0.72
CA LYS A 107 -5.46 -10.50 -0.27
C LYS A 107 -4.10 -11.12 -0.03
N ASP A 108 -3.93 -11.68 1.16
CA ASP A 108 -2.85 -12.58 1.48
C ASP A 108 -3.32 -14.01 1.16
N PRO A 109 -2.58 -14.79 0.34
CA PRO A 109 -2.99 -16.14 -0.05
C PRO A 109 -3.22 -17.08 1.14
N ASP A 110 -2.46 -16.91 2.22
CA ASP A 110 -2.49 -17.81 3.37
C ASP A 110 -3.35 -17.25 4.51
N ARG A 111 -3.47 -15.92 4.61
CA ARG A 111 -4.12 -15.25 5.76
C ARG A 111 -5.40 -14.46 5.43
N GLY A 112 -5.82 -14.44 4.17
CA GLY A 112 -7.09 -13.82 3.77
C GLY A 112 -7.00 -12.31 3.57
N GLU A 113 -7.94 -11.54 4.13
CA GLU A 113 -7.93 -10.09 3.98
C GLU A 113 -6.74 -9.45 4.72
N ALA A 114 -6.08 -8.53 4.05
CA ALA A 114 -4.97 -7.77 4.61
C ALA A 114 -4.95 -6.34 4.06
N LEU A 115 -4.06 -5.53 4.60
CA LEU A 115 -3.84 -4.15 4.21
C LEU A 115 -2.36 -3.89 4.00
N ASP A 116 -2.00 -3.42 2.82
CA ASP A 116 -0.68 -2.83 2.59
C ASP A 116 -0.71 -1.36 3.01
N ILE A 117 0.22 -1.00 3.88
CA ILE A 117 0.45 0.36 4.36
C ILE A 117 1.77 0.84 3.78
N VAL A 118 1.70 1.72 2.78
CA VAL A 118 2.88 2.35 2.17
C VAL A 118 3.26 3.56 3.00
N VAL A 119 4.49 3.56 3.49
CA VAL A 119 5.03 4.59 4.39
C VAL A 119 6.45 4.98 3.96
N ARG A 120 6.81 6.24 4.17
CA ARG A 120 8.19 6.69 3.97
C ARG A 120 9.12 5.86 4.84
N ARG A 121 10.23 5.37 4.27
CA ARG A 121 11.19 4.48 4.92
C ARG A 121 11.66 4.98 6.29
N SER A 122 11.86 6.30 6.44
CA SER A 122 12.29 6.92 7.70
C SER A 122 11.28 6.80 8.85
N PHE A 123 10.00 6.54 8.55
CA PHE A 123 8.93 6.37 9.53
C PHE A 123 8.50 4.91 9.71
N ALA A 124 9.06 3.98 8.92
CA ALA A 124 8.65 2.58 8.94
C ALA A 124 8.85 1.92 10.31
N ASP A 125 10.00 2.17 10.95
CA ASP A 125 10.32 1.65 12.29
C ASP A 125 9.37 2.22 13.37
N HIS A 126 9.04 3.52 13.28
CA HIS A 126 8.05 4.14 14.16
C HIS A 126 6.68 3.49 14.02
N LEU A 127 6.18 3.37 12.79
CA LEU A 127 4.87 2.78 12.52
C LEU A 127 4.82 1.30 12.93
N ALA A 128 5.89 0.54 12.66
CA ALA A 128 5.98 -0.87 13.07
C ALA A 128 5.93 -1.02 14.60
N ARG A 129 6.66 -0.19 15.36
CA ARG A 129 6.60 -0.19 16.83
C ARG A 129 5.21 0.16 17.34
N TRP A 130 4.56 1.14 16.73
CA TRP A 130 3.20 1.49 17.10
C TRP A 130 2.23 0.33 16.83
N LEU A 131 2.32 -0.34 15.68
CA LEU A 131 1.49 -1.51 15.37
C LEU A 131 1.69 -2.65 16.38
N MET A 132 2.94 -2.92 16.77
CA MET A 132 3.27 -3.94 17.76
C MET A 132 2.68 -3.61 19.15
N ASP A 133 2.75 -2.35 19.56
CA ASP A 133 2.17 -1.87 20.82
C ASP A 133 0.63 -1.95 20.79
N ALA A 134 0.00 -1.49 19.70
CA ALA A 134 -1.45 -1.52 19.53
C ALA A 134 -2.02 -2.94 19.46
N ALA A 135 -1.25 -3.90 18.94
CA ALA A 135 -1.63 -5.31 18.88
C ALA A 135 -1.24 -6.11 20.13
N ALA A 136 -0.66 -5.50 21.16
CA ALA A 136 -0.10 -6.23 22.30
C ALA A 136 -1.15 -7.03 23.10
N GLU A 137 -2.40 -6.55 23.17
CA GLU A 137 -3.49 -7.24 23.88
C GLU A 137 -3.96 -8.50 23.14
N ASP A 138 -4.02 -8.44 21.80
CA ASP A 138 -4.42 -9.55 20.94
C ASP A 138 -3.27 -10.51 20.61
N GLY A 139 -2.04 -10.01 20.70
CA GLY A 139 -0.83 -10.67 20.22
C GLY A 139 -0.56 -10.41 18.73
N PHE A 140 0.71 -10.55 18.32
CA PHE A 140 1.12 -10.39 16.93
C PHE A 140 2.27 -11.33 16.55
N GLU A 141 2.42 -11.56 15.25
CA GLU A 141 3.54 -12.29 14.65
C GLU A 141 4.19 -11.41 13.58
N LEU A 142 5.51 -11.27 13.61
CA LEU A 142 6.27 -10.62 12.54
C LEU A 142 6.74 -11.67 11.55
N LEU A 143 6.35 -11.50 10.29
CA LEU A 143 6.78 -12.36 9.21
C LEU A 143 7.98 -11.77 8.48
N ALA A 144 8.76 -12.64 7.83
CA ALA A 144 9.81 -12.22 6.93
C ALA A 144 9.22 -11.38 5.79
N PRO A 145 9.97 -10.40 5.23
CA PRO A 145 9.47 -9.58 4.15
C PRO A 145 9.09 -10.42 2.94
N ILE A 146 7.98 -10.06 2.30
CA ILE A 146 7.50 -10.72 1.09
C ILE A 146 8.55 -10.55 -0.02
N GLY A 147 8.97 -11.65 -0.63
CA GLY A 147 10.01 -11.66 -1.67
C GLY A 147 11.44 -11.82 -1.14
N SER A 148 11.64 -12.04 0.16
CA SER A 148 12.92 -12.51 0.70
C SER A 148 13.01 -14.02 0.50
N ALA A 149 13.70 -14.45 -0.56
CA ALA A 149 14.20 -15.82 -0.72
C ALA A 149 15.73 -15.80 -0.68
#